data_AF-A0A2V4DNE8-F1
#
_entry.id   AF-A0A2V4DNE8-F1
#
_cell.length_a   1.000
_cell.length_b   1.000
_cell.length_c   1.000
_cell.angle_alpha   90.00
_cell.angle_beta   90.00
_cell.angle_gamma   90.00
#
_symmetry.space_group_name_H-M   'P 1'
#
loop_
_entity.id
_entity.type
_entity.pdbx_description
1 polymer ?
#
loop_
_entity_poly.entity_id
_entity_poly.type
_entity_poly.pdbx_seq_one_letter_code
_entity_poly.pdbx_strand_id
1 'polypeptide(L)'
;MVDVTIVGSGIAGLFVATRCARAGQNVALVTKQRLSDSSTNRAQGGIAGVLDTDNSDAVEAHIRDTLEAGAGIGDERIVRMVVNEAAARIQDLVTEGVNFDKEETGAYDLAMEGGHKERRILHTKDATGAEIERALIASCHSEERITIYEDCLALDLILDDRDSDERKVAGLWCLNSDGSVFTLPSRAVLIATGGAGQLWRHTTNPSVATGDGIAMAVRAGAAVADLEFAQFHPTAYSNGDSNPFLISEAVRGDGAVLMTAEDLDNWYQAKQSDSNADPNDFSFIRKTDARGSPVADTMYC
;
A
#
# COMPACT_ATOMS: atom_id res chain seq x y z
N MET A 1 4.60 3.76 -30.47
CA MET A 1 4.75 2.49 -29.73
C MET A 1 5.77 2.72 -28.65
N VAL A 2 5.50 2.28 -27.43
CA VAL A 2 6.44 2.36 -26.30
C VAL A 2 6.92 0.97 -25.92
N ASP A 3 8.04 0.88 -25.21
CA ASP A 3 8.56 -0.40 -24.77
C ASP A 3 7.73 -0.93 -23.58
N VAL A 4 7.41 -0.05 -22.63
CA VAL A 4 6.60 -0.40 -21.45
C VAL A 4 5.54 0.67 -21.22
N THR A 5 4.28 0.26 -21.07
CA THR A 5 3.26 1.11 -20.44
C THR A 5 3.05 0.69 -19.00
N ILE A 6 3.05 1.66 -18.11
CA ILE A 6 2.74 1.49 -16.69
C ILE A 6 1.44 2.23 -16.42
N VAL A 7 0.45 1.53 -15.88
CA VAL A 7 -0.87 2.09 -15.58
C VAL A 7 -1.02 2.27 -14.09
N GLY A 8 -0.98 3.52 -13.63
CA GLY A 8 -1.05 3.93 -12.23
C GLY A 8 0.26 4.56 -11.74
N SER A 9 0.14 5.63 -10.97
CA SER A 9 1.25 6.47 -10.49
C SER A 9 1.48 6.38 -8.97
N GLY A 10 1.05 5.30 -8.32
CA GLY A 10 1.47 5.03 -6.94
C GLY A 10 2.94 4.59 -6.87
N ILE A 11 3.43 4.26 -5.67
CA ILE A 11 4.83 3.83 -5.44
C ILE A 11 5.29 2.76 -6.44
N ALA A 12 4.49 1.73 -6.68
CA ALA A 12 4.82 0.65 -7.59
C ALA A 12 5.03 1.13 -9.04
N GLY A 13 4.11 1.97 -9.53
CA GLY A 13 4.16 2.48 -10.89
C GLY A 13 5.33 3.44 -11.11
N LEU A 14 5.49 4.42 -10.21
CA LEU A 14 6.58 5.39 -10.31
C LEU A 14 7.96 4.72 -10.18
N PHE A 15 8.11 3.81 -9.21
CA PHE A 15 9.37 3.10 -9.00
C PHE A 15 9.75 2.28 -10.24
N VAL A 16 8.82 1.50 -10.80
CA VAL A 16 9.09 0.72 -12.02
C VAL A 16 9.35 1.64 -13.21
N ALA A 17 8.64 2.77 -13.34
CA ALA A 17 8.84 3.71 -14.44
C ALA A 17 10.27 4.26 -14.47
N THR A 18 10.77 4.74 -13.34
CA THR A 18 12.15 5.21 -13.20
C THR A 18 13.16 4.10 -13.52
N ARG A 19 12.94 2.88 -13.01
CA ARG A 19 13.84 1.74 -13.25
C ARG A 19 13.88 1.33 -14.72
N CYS A 20 12.73 1.26 -15.39
CA CYS A 20 12.63 0.94 -16.81
C CYS A 20 13.31 2.02 -17.68
N ALA A 21 13.09 3.31 -17.37
CA ALA A 21 13.70 4.41 -18.09
C ALA A 21 15.23 4.40 -18.00
N ARG A 22 15.77 4.17 -16.80
CA ARG A 22 17.23 4.04 -16.57
C ARG A 22 17.83 2.78 -17.19
N ALA A 23 17.02 1.75 -17.38
CA ALA A 23 17.40 0.56 -18.16
C ALA A 23 17.31 0.79 -19.68
N GLY A 24 17.03 2.02 -20.13
CA GLY A 24 17.02 2.41 -21.53
C GLY A 24 15.70 2.17 -22.27
N GLN A 25 14.62 1.82 -21.57
CA GLN A 25 13.31 1.59 -22.16
C GLN A 25 12.53 2.90 -22.32
N ASN A 26 11.76 3.04 -23.40
CA ASN A 26 10.78 4.13 -23.52
C ASN A 26 9.51 3.76 -22.74
N VAL A 27 9.16 4.57 -21.76
CA VAL A 27 8.08 4.31 -20.81
C VAL A 27 6.94 5.30 -21.04
N ALA A 28 5.71 4.78 -21.11
CA ALA A 28 4.51 5.59 -20.92
C ALA A 28 3.96 5.34 -19.52
N LEU A 29 3.88 6.37 -18.68
CA LEU A 29 3.22 6.32 -17.38
C LEU A 29 1.83 6.93 -17.52
N VAL A 30 0.78 6.12 -17.41
CA VAL A 30 -0.62 6.54 -17.55
C VAL A 30 -1.26 6.59 -16.18
N THR A 31 -1.84 7.73 -15.80
CA THR A 31 -2.58 7.88 -14.55
C THR A 31 -3.86 8.65 -14.77
N LYS A 32 -4.95 8.20 -14.13
CA LYS A 32 -6.31 8.69 -14.42
C LYS A 32 -6.64 10.05 -13.80
N GLN A 33 -5.80 10.53 -12.90
CA GLN A 33 -5.86 11.87 -12.30
C GLN A 33 -4.44 12.44 -12.26
N ARG A 34 -4.12 13.26 -11.26
CA ARG A 34 -2.75 13.76 -11.07
C ARG A 34 -1.85 12.65 -10.54
N LEU A 35 -0.55 12.79 -10.75
CA LEU A 35 0.45 11.81 -10.29
C LEU A 35 0.33 11.50 -8.79
N SER A 36 0.03 12.52 -7.98
CA SER A 36 -0.11 12.41 -6.52
C SER A 36 -1.49 11.99 -6.02
N ASP A 37 -2.47 11.81 -6.92
CA ASP A 37 -3.81 11.33 -6.54
C ASP A 37 -3.79 9.80 -6.44
N SER A 38 -3.12 9.27 -5.41
CA SER A 38 -2.94 7.84 -5.17
C SER A 38 -3.15 7.44 -3.70
N SER A 39 -3.33 6.14 -3.42
CA SER A 39 -3.33 5.65 -2.03
C SER A 39 -1.95 5.77 -1.39
N THR A 40 -0.87 5.77 -2.19
CA THR A 40 0.50 5.97 -1.70
C THR A 40 0.62 7.33 -1.02
N ASN A 41 0.09 8.41 -1.61
CA ASN A 41 0.16 9.75 -1.01
C ASN A 41 -0.45 9.81 0.40
N ARG A 42 -1.48 9.00 0.66
CA ARG A 42 -2.22 8.97 1.92
C ARG A 42 -1.64 8.01 2.98
N ALA A 43 -0.58 7.28 2.66
CA ALA A 43 0.04 6.36 3.62
C ALA A 43 0.77 7.14 4.72
N GLN A 44 0.37 6.91 5.97
CA GLN A 44 0.88 7.65 7.13
C GLN A 44 2.05 6.92 7.81
N GLY A 45 1.85 5.64 8.13
CA GLY A 45 2.73 4.81 8.95
C GLY A 45 4.17 4.76 8.46
N GLY A 46 4.49 3.76 7.64
CA GLY A 46 5.82 3.72 7.04
C GLY A 46 6.07 2.50 6.17
N ILE A 47 7.35 2.17 6.01
CA ILE A 47 7.81 0.99 5.29
C ILE A 47 8.57 0.07 6.24
N ALA A 48 8.09 -1.16 6.39
CA ALA A 48 8.72 -2.17 7.24
C ALA A 48 9.97 -2.75 6.55
N GLY A 49 11.10 -2.81 7.27
CA GLY A 49 12.33 -3.40 6.77
C GLY A 49 13.35 -3.67 7.88
N VAL A 50 14.06 -4.78 7.76
CA VAL A 50 15.21 -5.10 8.61
C VAL A 50 16.47 -4.62 7.88
N LEU A 51 17.04 -3.51 8.32
CA LEU A 51 18.17 -2.88 7.63
C LEU A 51 19.51 -3.60 7.86
N ASP A 52 19.69 -4.18 9.05
CA ASP A 52 20.81 -5.06 9.35
C ASP A 52 20.53 -6.46 8.80
N THR A 53 20.89 -6.68 7.55
CA THR A 53 20.63 -7.95 6.86
C THR A 53 21.48 -9.11 7.40
N ASP A 54 22.53 -8.83 8.16
CA ASP A 54 23.36 -9.86 8.79
C ASP A 54 22.70 -10.42 10.07
N ASN A 55 21.69 -9.73 10.60
CA ASN A 55 20.88 -10.19 11.72
C ASN A 55 19.79 -11.17 11.25
N SER A 56 20.17 -12.44 11.08
CA SER A 56 19.25 -13.49 10.64
C SER A 56 18.05 -13.69 11.57
N ASP A 57 18.23 -13.48 12.88
CA ASP A 57 17.14 -13.63 13.85
C ASP A 57 16.05 -12.57 13.65
N ALA A 58 16.42 -11.31 13.38
CA ALA A 58 15.47 -10.23 13.10
C ALA A 58 14.73 -10.42 11.76
N VAL A 59 15.43 -10.93 10.74
CA VAL A 59 14.85 -11.28 9.43
C VAL A 59 13.83 -12.41 9.58
N GLU A 60 14.19 -13.51 10.26
CA GLU A 60 13.25 -14.61 10.51
C GLU A 60 12.08 -14.18 11.41
N ALA A 61 12.30 -13.26 12.36
CA ALA A 61 11.22 -12.65 13.12
C ALA A 61 10.24 -11.91 12.22
N HIS A 62 10.73 -11.15 11.22
CA HIS A 62 9.86 -10.47 10.25
C HIS A 62 9.02 -11.47 9.46
N ILE A 63 9.67 -12.50 8.91
CA ILE A 63 9.00 -13.53 8.11
C ILE A 63 7.88 -14.19 8.92
N ARG A 64 8.16 -14.52 10.19
CA ARG A 64 7.19 -15.13 11.10
C ARG A 64 6.03 -14.20 11.39
N ASP A 65 6.30 -12.94 11.71
CA ASP A 65 5.27 -11.92 11.95
C ASP A 65 4.35 -11.77 10.73
N THR A 66 4.91 -11.70 9.52
CA THR A 66 4.14 -11.63 8.27
C THR A 66 3.29 -12.88 8.02
N LEU A 67 3.83 -14.08 8.28
CA LEU A 67 3.09 -15.34 8.09
C LEU A 67 1.98 -15.53 9.13
N GLU A 68 2.22 -15.13 10.39
CA GLU A 68 1.24 -15.15 11.46
C GLU A 68 0.10 -14.16 11.17
N ALA A 69 0.43 -12.92 10.78
CA ALA A 69 -0.55 -11.91 10.38
C ALA A 69 -1.36 -12.34 9.15
N GLY A 70 -0.72 -13.04 8.22
CA GLY A 70 -1.36 -13.65 7.05
C GLY A 70 -2.16 -14.92 7.34
N ALA A 71 -2.41 -15.28 8.60
CA ALA A 71 -3.22 -16.43 9.02
C ALA A 71 -2.88 -17.77 8.34
N GLY A 72 -1.62 -17.95 7.94
CA GLY A 72 -1.14 -19.18 7.28
C GLY A 72 -1.54 -19.36 5.81
N ILE A 73 -2.16 -18.38 5.15
CA ILE A 73 -2.51 -18.44 3.72
C ILE A 73 -1.45 -17.82 2.79
N GLY A 74 -0.48 -17.08 3.35
CA GLY A 74 0.60 -16.46 2.58
C GLY A 74 1.60 -17.49 2.01
N ASP A 75 2.08 -17.26 0.78
CA ASP A 75 3.18 -18.03 0.20
C ASP A 75 4.50 -17.64 0.89
N GLU A 76 5.02 -18.53 1.74
CA GLU A 76 6.27 -18.34 2.48
C GLU A 76 7.45 -17.98 1.58
N ARG A 77 7.53 -18.53 0.36
CA ARG A 77 8.62 -18.20 -0.58
C ARG A 77 8.55 -16.74 -1.00
N ILE A 78 7.35 -16.21 -1.22
CA ILE A 78 7.15 -14.79 -1.56
C ILE A 78 7.46 -13.91 -0.35
N VAL A 79 6.94 -14.26 0.83
CA VAL A 79 7.22 -13.51 2.07
C VAL A 79 8.73 -13.42 2.32
N ARG A 80 9.44 -14.54 2.25
CA ARG A 80 10.89 -14.59 2.41
C ARG A 80 11.60 -13.71 1.40
N MET A 81 11.24 -13.78 0.12
CA MET A 81 11.85 -12.93 -0.91
C MET A 81 11.63 -11.44 -0.61
N VAL A 82 10.40 -11.03 -0.30
CA VAL A 82 10.07 -9.63 -0.02
C VAL A 82 10.83 -9.12 1.22
N VAL A 83 10.84 -9.87 2.31
CA VAL A 83 11.55 -9.48 3.53
C VAL A 83 13.05 -9.36 3.30
N ASN A 84 13.67 -10.34 2.61
CA ASN A 84 15.11 -10.33 2.36
C ASN A 84 15.54 -9.20 1.41
N GLU A 85 14.67 -8.79 0.49
CA GLU A 85 14.97 -7.68 -0.44
C GLU A 85 14.64 -6.29 0.14
N ALA A 86 13.87 -6.21 1.22
CA ALA A 86 13.34 -4.96 1.76
C ALA A 86 14.44 -3.91 2.00
N ALA A 87 15.54 -4.28 2.65
CA ALA A 87 16.65 -3.36 2.94
C ALA A 87 17.23 -2.71 1.66
N ALA A 88 17.46 -3.52 0.62
CA ALA A 88 17.97 -3.04 -0.65
C ALA A 88 16.95 -2.14 -1.38
N ARG A 89 15.66 -2.50 -1.33
CA ARG A 89 14.59 -1.68 -1.95
C ARG A 89 14.37 -0.36 -1.21
N ILE A 90 14.49 -0.35 0.12
CA ILE A 90 14.45 0.88 0.93
C ILE A 90 15.66 1.76 0.59
N GLN A 91 16.84 1.18 0.41
CA GLN A 91 18.02 1.92 -0.01
C GLN A 91 17.85 2.51 -1.42
N ASP A 92 17.21 1.79 -2.35
CA ASP A 92 16.85 2.33 -3.67
C ASP A 92 15.98 3.60 -3.51
N LEU A 93 14.96 3.59 -2.63
CA LEU A 93 14.13 4.76 -2.35
C LEU A 93 14.94 5.94 -1.79
N VAL A 94 15.86 5.68 -0.85
CA VAL A 94 16.76 6.72 -0.32
C VAL A 94 17.61 7.31 -1.46
N THR A 95 18.08 6.49 -2.39
CA THR A 95 18.81 6.95 -3.58
C THR A 95 17.94 7.80 -4.52
N GLU A 96 16.63 7.54 -4.62
CA GLU A 96 15.68 8.43 -5.32
C GLU A 96 15.40 9.75 -4.58
N GLY A 97 15.95 9.92 -3.38
CA GLY A 97 15.83 11.15 -2.60
C GLY A 97 14.69 11.16 -1.59
N VAL A 98 14.21 9.98 -1.17
CA VAL A 98 13.30 9.83 -0.02
C VAL A 98 14.04 10.12 1.27
N ASN A 99 13.48 10.98 2.11
CA ASN A 99 14.04 11.36 3.40
C ASN A 99 13.25 10.72 4.55
N PHE A 100 13.74 9.60 5.05
CA PHE A 100 13.25 9.01 6.31
C PHE A 100 13.82 9.76 7.51
N ASP A 101 13.03 9.85 8.58
CA ASP A 101 13.41 10.50 9.83
C ASP A 101 14.59 9.76 10.49
N LYS A 102 15.42 10.52 11.18
CA LYS A 102 16.62 10.04 11.86
C LYS A 102 16.69 10.60 13.27
N GLU A 103 17.22 9.79 14.16
CA GLU A 103 17.58 10.20 15.51
C GLU A 103 18.79 11.15 15.50
N GLU A 104 19.07 11.80 16.64
CA GLU A 104 20.27 12.64 16.81
C GLU A 104 21.59 11.89 16.54
N THR A 105 21.57 10.57 16.71
CA THR A 105 22.70 9.66 16.44
C THR A 105 22.98 9.49 14.94
N GLY A 106 22.03 9.88 14.07
CA GLY A 106 22.08 9.65 12.64
C GLY A 106 21.53 8.28 12.19
N ALA A 107 21.12 7.42 13.13
CA ALA A 107 20.35 6.21 12.84
C ALA A 107 18.91 6.57 12.41
N TYR A 108 18.24 5.69 11.68
CA TYR A 108 16.83 5.91 11.33
C TYR A 108 15.95 5.82 12.59
N ASP A 109 14.98 6.72 12.71
CA ASP A 109 13.91 6.59 13.68
C ASP A 109 12.94 5.50 13.19
N LEU A 110 12.71 4.49 14.03
CA LEU A 110 11.95 3.29 13.66
C LEU A 110 10.69 3.18 14.51
N ALA A 111 9.54 3.14 13.86
CA ALA A 111 8.24 2.90 14.48
C ALA A 111 7.92 1.40 14.59
N MET A 112 6.84 1.10 15.32
CA MET A 112 6.25 -0.24 15.45
C MET A 112 4.73 -0.12 15.26
N GLU A 113 4.16 -0.94 14.39
CA GLU A 113 2.72 -1.01 14.09
C GLU A 113 2.20 -2.44 14.34
N GLY A 114 0.92 -2.66 14.07
CA GLY A 114 0.25 -3.95 14.23
C GLY A 114 0.97 -5.09 13.52
N GLY A 115 0.88 -6.28 14.10
CA GLY A 115 1.53 -7.48 13.56
C GLY A 115 3.04 -7.57 13.78
N HIS A 116 3.73 -6.51 14.19
CA HIS A 116 5.18 -6.53 14.44
C HIS A 116 5.53 -6.63 15.93
N LYS A 117 6.56 -7.42 16.24
CA LYS A 117 7.09 -7.56 17.62
C LYS A 117 8.33 -6.69 17.91
N GLU A 118 8.86 -6.00 16.91
CA GLU A 118 10.03 -5.12 17.04
C GLU A 118 9.89 -3.87 16.17
N ARG A 119 10.57 -2.78 16.56
CA ARG A 119 10.66 -1.53 15.80
C ARG A 119 11.45 -1.73 14.51
N ARG A 120 10.78 -1.58 13.36
CA ARG A 120 11.37 -1.83 12.03
C ARG A 120 10.71 -1.04 10.90
N ILE A 121 9.89 -0.05 11.24
CA ILE A 121 9.13 0.73 10.27
C ILE A 121 9.81 2.07 10.09
N LEU A 122 10.40 2.30 8.93
CA LEU A 122 10.95 3.61 8.58
C LEU A 122 9.80 4.55 8.23
N HIS A 123 9.86 5.78 8.71
CA HIS A 123 8.80 6.76 8.51
C HIS A 123 9.36 8.17 8.26
N THR A 124 8.47 9.06 7.82
CA THR A 124 8.72 10.51 7.74
C THR A 124 7.54 11.19 8.43
N LYS A 125 7.69 11.50 9.72
CA LYS A 125 6.60 11.93 10.61
C LYS A 125 5.38 11.02 10.43
N ASP A 126 4.25 11.58 10.04
CA ASP A 126 2.97 10.94 9.74
C ASP A 126 2.62 10.98 8.24
N ALA A 127 3.60 11.22 7.37
CA ALA A 127 3.41 11.47 5.94
C ALA A 127 4.40 10.69 5.04
N THR A 128 4.81 9.49 5.47
CA THR A 128 5.81 8.67 4.76
C THR A 128 5.46 8.44 3.29
N GLY A 129 4.19 8.18 3.00
CA GLY A 129 3.71 7.97 1.64
C GLY A 129 3.87 9.20 0.73
N ALA A 130 3.57 10.39 1.24
CA ALA A 130 3.75 11.64 0.50
C ALA A 130 5.23 11.94 0.22
N GLU A 131 6.13 11.64 1.16
CA GLU A 131 7.57 11.82 0.96
C GLU A 131 8.14 10.86 -0.09
N ILE A 132 7.71 9.58 -0.06
CA ILE A 132 8.09 8.60 -1.08
C ILE A 132 7.62 9.03 -2.47
N GLU A 133 6.34 9.41 -2.57
CA GLU A 133 5.76 9.79 -3.85
C GLU A 133 6.39 11.08 -4.40
N ARG A 134 6.68 12.07 -3.53
CA ARG A 134 7.40 13.30 -3.91
C ARG A 134 8.74 12.97 -4.57
N ALA A 135 9.55 12.10 -3.95
CA ALA A 135 10.85 11.72 -4.47
C ALA A 135 10.74 11.00 -5.83
N LEU A 136 9.84 10.01 -5.93
CA LEU A 136 9.66 9.23 -7.14
C LEU A 136 9.03 10.02 -8.30
N ILE A 137 8.12 10.96 -8.02
CA ILE A 137 7.60 11.91 -9.01
C ILE A 137 8.73 12.78 -9.55
N ALA A 138 9.58 13.31 -8.66
CA ALA A 138 10.74 14.11 -9.07
C ALA A 138 11.71 13.28 -9.95
N SER A 139 11.99 12.04 -9.58
CA SER A 139 12.79 11.12 -10.40
C SER A 139 12.13 10.89 -11.77
N CYS A 140 10.82 10.63 -11.83
CA CYS A 140 10.14 10.43 -13.11
C CYS A 140 10.21 11.66 -14.03
N HIS A 141 10.03 12.87 -13.49
CA HIS A 141 10.16 14.10 -14.28
C HIS A 141 11.58 14.37 -14.78
N SER A 142 12.60 13.82 -14.11
CA SER A 142 14.00 13.97 -14.52
C SER A 142 14.42 13.03 -15.66
N GLU A 143 13.60 12.02 -15.98
CA GLU A 143 13.92 10.99 -16.98
C GLU A 143 13.29 11.30 -18.34
N GLU A 144 14.11 11.60 -19.35
CA GLU A 144 13.64 11.93 -20.71
C GLU A 144 12.89 10.78 -21.42
N ARG A 145 13.08 9.54 -20.95
CA ARG A 145 12.44 8.34 -21.52
C ARG A 145 11.05 8.06 -20.96
N ILE A 146 10.59 8.86 -19.99
CA ILE A 146 9.26 8.72 -19.40
C ILE A 146 8.34 9.78 -20.00
N THR A 147 7.32 9.32 -20.73
CA THR A 147 6.20 10.18 -21.11
C THR A 147 5.07 9.96 -20.11
N ILE A 148 4.67 11.03 -19.42
CA ILE A 148 3.61 11.00 -18.42
C ILE A 148 2.30 11.46 -19.04
N TYR A 149 1.25 10.66 -18.87
CA TYR A 149 -0.12 10.95 -19.27
C TYR A 149 -0.97 11.07 -17.99
N GLU A 150 -1.08 12.28 -17.45
CA GLU A 150 -2.02 12.62 -16.37
C GLU A 150 -3.44 12.83 -16.91
N ASP A 151 -4.43 12.75 -16.01
CA ASP A 151 -5.86 12.85 -16.34
C ASP A 151 -6.27 11.93 -17.50
N CYS A 152 -5.64 10.76 -17.57
CA CYS A 152 -5.73 9.81 -18.67
C CYS A 152 -6.14 8.43 -18.14
N LEU A 153 -7.36 8.00 -18.46
CA LEU A 153 -7.93 6.74 -17.99
C LEU A 153 -7.61 5.60 -18.94
N ALA A 154 -6.87 4.58 -18.48
CA ALA A 154 -6.77 3.31 -19.20
C ALA A 154 -8.14 2.59 -19.16
N LEU A 155 -8.72 2.37 -20.33
CA LEU A 155 -10.06 1.78 -20.48
C LEU A 155 -10.03 0.25 -20.47
N ASP A 156 -9.20 -0.32 -21.34
CA ASP A 156 -9.04 -1.77 -21.44
C ASP A 156 -7.73 -2.16 -22.12
N LEU A 157 -7.32 -3.40 -21.89
CA LEU A 157 -6.19 -4.02 -22.56
C LEU A 157 -6.57 -4.38 -23.99
N ILE A 158 -5.65 -4.14 -24.91
CA ILE A 158 -5.75 -4.59 -26.30
C ILE A 158 -5.04 -5.93 -26.38
N LEU A 159 -5.78 -6.94 -26.83
CA LEU A 159 -5.25 -8.27 -27.12
C LEU A 159 -4.97 -8.39 -28.63
N ASP A 160 -3.84 -8.99 -28.99
CA ASP A 160 -3.46 -9.25 -30.38
C ASP A 160 -4.48 -10.17 -31.07
N ASP A 161 -4.86 -11.23 -30.35
CA ASP A 161 -5.97 -12.12 -30.71
C ASP A 161 -6.75 -12.50 -29.45
N ARG A 162 -8.06 -12.23 -29.45
CA ARG A 162 -8.96 -12.51 -28.31
C ARG A 162 -9.39 -13.98 -28.26
N ASP A 163 -9.41 -14.64 -29.41
CA ASP A 163 -9.90 -16.02 -29.57
C ASP A 163 -8.76 -17.05 -29.44
N SER A 164 -7.51 -16.58 -29.39
CA SER A 164 -6.34 -17.40 -29.10
C SER A 164 -6.37 -17.98 -27.68
N ASP A 165 -5.95 -19.23 -27.54
CA ASP A 165 -5.68 -19.87 -26.24
C ASP A 165 -4.56 -19.14 -25.49
N GLU A 166 -3.57 -18.61 -26.22
CA GLU A 166 -2.50 -17.76 -25.70
C GLU A 166 -2.79 -16.29 -26.04
N ARG A 167 -3.52 -15.60 -25.17
CA ARG A 167 -3.86 -14.19 -25.32
C ARG A 167 -2.64 -13.31 -24.99
N LYS A 168 -2.19 -12.53 -25.96
CA LYS A 168 -1.06 -11.59 -25.81
C LYS A 168 -1.57 -10.16 -25.75
N VAL A 169 -1.12 -9.40 -24.76
CA VAL A 169 -1.40 -7.95 -24.66
C VAL A 169 -0.52 -7.20 -25.65
N ALA A 170 -1.12 -6.35 -26.48
CA ALA A 170 -0.46 -5.54 -27.50
C ALA A 170 -0.47 -4.02 -27.19
N GLY A 171 -1.14 -3.63 -26.11
CA GLY A 171 -1.30 -2.24 -25.70
C GLY A 171 -2.58 -2.02 -24.90
N LEU A 172 -3.07 -0.79 -24.91
CA LEU A 172 -4.28 -0.39 -24.20
C LEU A 172 -4.99 0.75 -24.93
N TRP A 173 -6.30 0.86 -24.73
CA TRP A 173 -7.05 2.07 -25.06
C TRP A 173 -7.02 3.02 -23.87
N CYS A 174 -6.76 4.29 -24.16
CA CYS A 174 -6.72 5.35 -23.16
C CYS A 174 -7.75 6.43 -23.51
N LEU A 175 -8.50 6.89 -22.51
CA LEU A 175 -9.38 8.05 -22.58
C LEU A 175 -8.64 9.26 -22.03
N ASN A 176 -8.43 10.26 -22.87
CA ASN A 176 -7.81 11.51 -22.50
C ASN A 176 -8.82 12.47 -21.84
N SER A 177 -8.32 13.50 -21.16
CA SER A 177 -9.14 14.48 -20.45
C SER A 177 -10.09 15.30 -21.35
N ASP A 178 -9.78 15.42 -22.64
CA ASP A 178 -10.63 16.06 -23.65
C ASP A 178 -11.75 15.14 -24.18
N GLY A 179 -11.85 13.91 -23.67
CA GLY A 179 -12.83 12.91 -24.07
C GLY A 179 -12.42 12.10 -25.31
N SER A 180 -11.26 12.36 -25.90
CA SER A 180 -10.75 11.57 -27.02
C SER A 180 -10.21 10.22 -26.53
N VAL A 181 -10.43 9.18 -27.34
CA VAL A 181 -9.88 7.85 -27.10
C VAL A 181 -8.73 7.63 -28.07
N PHE A 182 -7.58 7.23 -27.54
CA PHE A 182 -6.41 6.86 -28.34
C PHE A 182 -5.90 5.47 -27.98
N THR A 183 -5.21 4.86 -28.93
CA THR A 183 -4.52 3.59 -28.72
C THR A 183 -3.09 3.86 -28.31
N LEU A 184 -2.61 3.16 -27.29
CA LEU A 184 -1.22 3.15 -26.87
C LEU A 184 -0.63 1.75 -27.12
N PRO A 185 0.04 1.51 -28.26
CA PRO A 185 0.70 0.24 -28.55
C PRO A 185 1.94 0.08 -27.67
N SER A 186 2.07 -1.08 -27.02
CA SER A 186 3.08 -1.32 -25.98
C SER A 186 3.63 -2.72 -26.09
N ARG A 187 4.95 -2.90 -25.95
CA ARG A 187 5.56 -4.25 -25.94
C ARG A 187 5.26 -4.99 -24.64
N ALA A 188 5.13 -4.26 -23.53
CA ALA A 188 4.69 -4.76 -22.24
C ALA A 188 3.75 -3.74 -21.56
N VAL A 189 2.81 -4.24 -20.77
CA VAL A 189 1.92 -3.43 -19.94
C VAL A 189 2.02 -3.90 -18.50
N LEU A 190 2.27 -2.98 -17.57
CA LEU A 190 2.27 -3.22 -16.14
C LEU A 190 1.08 -2.50 -15.50
N ILE A 191 0.24 -3.27 -14.79
CA ILE A 191 -0.91 -2.75 -14.04
C ILE A 191 -0.45 -2.43 -12.62
N ALA A 192 -0.47 -1.16 -12.26
CA ALA A 192 -0.15 -0.60 -10.94
C ALA A 192 -1.25 0.34 -10.44
N THR A 193 -2.52 -0.01 -10.70
CA THR A 193 -3.69 0.88 -10.54
C THR A 193 -4.18 1.05 -9.10
N GLY A 194 -3.53 0.44 -8.12
CA GLY A 194 -4.02 0.38 -6.74
C GLY A 194 -5.21 -0.56 -6.55
N GLY A 195 -5.89 -0.42 -5.41
CA GLY A 195 -6.96 -1.31 -4.97
C GLY A 195 -8.38 -0.91 -5.42
N ALA A 196 -9.38 -1.55 -4.81
CA ALA A 196 -10.81 -1.39 -5.09
C ALA A 196 -11.61 -0.90 -3.87
N GLY A 197 -11.00 -0.07 -3.01
CA GLY A 197 -11.61 0.39 -1.76
C GLY A 197 -12.94 1.15 -1.92
N GLN A 198 -13.21 1.71 -3.11
CA GLN A 198 -14.47 2.40 -3.43
C GLN A 198 -15.66 1.44 -3.65
N LEU A 199 -15.48 0.12 -3.55
CA LEU A 199 -16.60 -0.83 -3.52
C LEU A 199 -17.42 -0.74 -2.23
N TRP A 200 -16.84 -0.20 -1.15
CA TRP A 200 -17.52 -0.04 0.14
C TRP A 200 -18.00 1.39 0.36
N ARG A 201 -19.16 1.51 1.03
CA ARG A 201 -19.77 2.81 1.37
C ARG A 201 -18.83 3.70 2.20
N HIS A 202 -18.07 3.09 3.12
CA HIS A 202 -17.11 3.78 3.96
C HIS A 202 -15.73 3.21 3.65
N THR A 203 -14.79 4.09 3.29
CA THR A 203 -13.43 3.70 2.93
C THR A 203 -12.46 4.84 3.20
N THR A 204 -11.26 4.53 3.67
CA THR A 204 -10.16 5.49 3.83
C THR A 204 -9.42 5.76 2.51
N ASN A 205 -9.75 4.97 1.48
CA ASN A 205 -9.11 5.06 0.18
C ASN A 205 -9.50 6.35 -0.56
N PRO A 206 -8.61 6.88 -1.41
CA PRO A 206 -8.97 7.96 -2.31
C PRO A 206 -10.07 7.52 -3.30
N SER A 207 -10.77 8.49 -3.87
CA SER A 207 -11.84 8.28 -4.86
C SER A 207 -11.35 7.54 -6.12
N VAL A 208 -10.03 7.50 -6.35
CA VAL A 208 -9.41 6.77 -7.46
C VAL A 208 -9.29 5.26 -7.23
N ALA A 209 -9.49 4.72 -6.03
CA ALA A 209 -9.31 3.29 -5.76
C ALA A 209 -10.55 2.45 -6.17
N THR A 210 -10.80 2.36 -7.46
CA THR A 210 -12.02 1.77 -8.06
C THR A 210 -11.83 0.38 -8.66
N GLY A 211 -10.65 -0.22 -8.52
CA GLY A 211 -10.38 -1.58 -9.01
C GLY A 211 -10.23 -1.69 -10.54
N ASP A 212 -9.88 -0.61 -11.22
CA ASP A 212 -9.85 -0.54 -12.69
C ASP A 212 -8.91 -1.60 -13.30
N GLY A 213 -7.72 -1.78 -12.72
CA GLY A 213 -6.75 -2.78 -13.19
C GLY A 213 -7.22 -4.23 -13.01
N ILE A 214 -7.89 -4.53 -11.89
CA ILE A 214 -8.52 -5.84 -11.67
C ILE A 214 -9.56 -6.09 -12.76
N ALA A 215 -10.42 -5.10 -13.01
CA ALA A 215 -11.48 -5.21 -14.01
C ALA A 215 -10.92 -5.37 -15.44
N MET A 216 -9.88 -4.63 -15.82
CA MET A 216 -9.18 -4.78 -17.11
C MET A 216 -8.55 -6.17 -17.25
N ALA A 217 -7.87 -6.65 -16.22
CA ALA A 217 -7.22 -7.97 -16.23
C ALA A 217 -8.26 -9.09 -16.41
N VAL A 218 -9.37 -9.05 -15.67
CA VAL A 218 -10.46 -10.04 -15.79
C VAL A 218 -11.08 -10.00 -17.19
N ARG A 219 -11.34 -8.82 -17.76
CA ARG A 219 -11.88 -8.72 -19.13
C ARG A 219 -10.91 -9.24 -20.20
N ALA A 220 -9.60 -9.13 -19.97
CA ALA A 220 -8.58 -9.75 -20.81
C ALA A 220 -8.47 -11.29 -20.62
N GLY A 221 -9.12 -11.86 -19.60
CA GLY A 221 -9.11 -13.27 -19.29
C GLY A 221 -8.06 -13.71 -18.28
N ALA A 222 -7.44 -12.77 -17.57
CA ALA A 222 -6.55 -13.10 -16.46
C ALA A 222 -7.36 -13.66 -15.28
N ALA A 223 -6.79 -14.67 -14.61
CA ALA A 223 -7.29 -15.10 -13.32
C ALA A 223 -6.97 -14.06 -12.23
N VAL A 224 -7.89 -13.92 -11.29
CA VAL A 224 -7.74 -13.11 -10.07
C VAL A 224 -8.02 -14.02 -8.88
N ALA A 225 -7.36 -13.76 -7.76
CA ALA A 225 -7.45 -14.58 -6.55
C ALA A 225 -7.68 -13.68 -5.33
N ASP A 226 -8.14 -14.29 -4.24
CA ASP A 226 -8.16 -13.71 -2.90
C ASP A 226 -8.94 -12.39 -2.79
N LEU A 227 -9.92 -12.17 -3.68
CA LEU A 227 -10.73 -10.94 -3.73
C LEU A 227 -11.69 -10.81 -2.54
N GLU A 228 -11.96 -11.90 -1.83
CA GLU A 228 -12.70 -11.94 -0.57
C GLU A 228 -11.91 -11.34 0.61
N PHE A 229 -10.57 -11.29 0.53
CA PHE A 229 -9.72 -10.77 1.59
C PHE A 229 -9.62 -9.24 1.49
N ALA A 230 -10.65 -8.55 1.98
CA ALA A 230 -10.67 -7.10 2.12
C ALA A 230 -10.25 -6.67 3.53
N GLN A 231 -9.24 -5.80 3.63
CA GLN A 231 -8.82 -5.24 4.91
C GLN A 231 -9.67 -4.02 5.29
N PHE A 232 -10.30 -4.08 6.46
CA PHE A 232 -10.94 -2.93 7.09
C PHE A 232 -10.06 -2.44 8.22
N HIS A 233 -9.46 -1.27 8.05
CA HIS A 233 -8.63 -0.68 9.09
C HIS A 233 -9.49 -0.37 10.33
N PRO A 234 -9.06 -0.78 11.54
CA PRO A 234 -9.89 -0.70 12.74
C PRO A 234 -10.16 0.73 13.22
N THR A 235 -9.31 1.69 12.85
CA THR A 235 -9.38 3.09 13.32
C THR A 235 -9.56 4.10 12.19
N ALA A 236 -10.78 4.18 11.66
CA ALA A 236 -11.21 5.29 10.81
C ALA A 236 -11.99 6.32 11.64
N TYR A 237 -11.73 7.62 11.41
CA TYR A 237 -12.39 8.69 12.14
C TYR A 237 -13.89 8.77 11.76
N SER A 238 -14.76 8.44 12.72
CA SER A 238 -16.21 8.43 12.50
C SER A 238 -16.84 9.79 12.77
N ASN A 239 -17.04 10.58 11.72
CA ASN A 239 -17.76 11.87 11.76
C ASN A 239 -18.99 11.91 10.83
N GLY A 240 -19.46 10.75 10.36
CA GLY A 240 -20.55 10.65 9.39
C GLY A 240 -20.15 10.87 7.92
N ASP A 241 -18.86 11.05 7.64
CA ASP A 241 -18.33 11.12 6.27
C ASP A 241 -18.27 9.72 5.60
N SER A 242 -18.49 9.71 4.29
CA SER A 242 -18.28 8.54 3.42
C SER A 242 -16.80 8.21 3.18
N ASN A 243 -15.90 9.19 3.30
CA ASN A 243 -14.44 9.00 3.19
C ASN A 243 -13.75 9.41 4.50
N PRO A 244 -13.88 8.60 5.57
CA PRO A 244 -13.30 8.94 6.86
C PRO A 244 -11.77 9.00 6.79
N PHE A 245 -11.19 9.93 7.54
CA PHE A 245 -9.75 10.01 7.72
C PHE A 245 -9.23 8.79 8.49
N LEU A 246 -8.12 8.22 8.03
CA LEU A 246 -7.43 7.12 8.70
C LEU A 246 -6.67 7.65 9.92
N ILE A 247 -6.86 7.03 11.09
CA ILE A 247 -6.00 7.24 12.25
C ILE A 247 -4.97 6.11 12.25
N SER A 248 -3.69 6.45 12.05
CA SER A 248 -2.59 5.48 11.96
C SER A 248 -2.55 4.51 13.14
N GLU A 249 -2.18 3.26 12.85
CA GLU A 249 -1.93 2.25 13.86
C GLU A 249 -0.70 2.57 14.73
N ALA A 250 0.24 3.38 14.24
CA ALA A 250 1.36 3.86 15.05
C ALA A 250 0.89 4.48 16.38
N VAL A 251 -0.30 5.08 16.41
CA VAL A 251 -0.92 5.61 17.65
C VAL A 251 -1.18 4.51 18.69
N ARG A 252 -1.55 3.29 18.26
CA ARG A 252 -1.65 2.12 19.15
C ARG A 252 -0.26 1.58 19.52
N GLY A 253 0.69 1.61 18.60
CA GLY A 253 2.10 1.30 18.87
C GLY A 253 2.71 2.17 19.99
N ASP A 254 2.25 3.42 20.09
CA ASP A 254 2.62 4.39 21.14
C ASP A 254 1.74 4.32 22.39
N GLY A 255 0.87 3.30 22.52
CA GLY A 255 0.12 3.00 23.74
C GLY A 255 -1.33 3.45 23.77
N ALA A 256 -1.91 3.91 22.65
CA ALA A 256 -3.35 4.14 22.59
C ALA A 256 -4.15 2.83 22.65
N VAL A 257 -5.33 2.92 23.27
CA VAL A 257 -6.19 1.75 23.54
C VAL A 257 -7.57 1.97 22.92
N LEU A 258 -8.14 0.93 22.31
CA LEU A 258 -9.52 0.97 21.81
C LEU A 258 -10.48 0.35 22.83
N MET A 259 -11.48 1.13 23.23
CA MET A 259 -12.49 0.75 24.21
C MET A 259 -13.89 0.99 23.63
N THR A 260 -14.85 0.15 24.01
CA THR A 260 -16.26 0.52 23.88
C THR A 260 -16.60 1.61 24.89
N ALA A 261 -17.78 2.25 24.76
CA ALA A 261 -18.25 3.19 25.78
C ALA A 261 -18.36 2.52 27.17
N GLU A 262 -18.81 1.26 27.20
CA GLU A 262 -18.91 0.47 28.43
C GLU A 262 -17.52 0.15 29.03
N ASP A 263 -16.56 -0.27 28.19
CA ASP A 263 -15.19 -0.56 28.64
C ASP A 263 -14.50 0.69 29.20
N LEU A 264 -14.74 1.85 28.59
CA LEU A 264 -14.21 3.13 29.06
C LEU A 264 -14.77 3.50 30.44
N ASP A 265 -16.08 3.35 30.64
CA ASP A 265 -16.72 3.58 31.93
C ASP A 265 -16.18 2.61 33.00
N ASN A 266 -16.02 1.34 32.64
CA ASN A 266 -15.44 0.32 33.52
C ASN A 266 -14.00 0.64 33.92
N TRP A 267 -13.17 1.09 32.97
CA TRP A 267 -11.81 1.53 33.26
C TRP A 267 -11.79 2.75 34.18
N TYR A 268 -12.67 3.75 33.98
CA TYR A 268 -12.76 4.90 34.87
C TYR A 268 -13.14 4.52 36.29
N GLN A 269 -14.03 3.53 36.49
CA GLN A 269 -14.36 3.02 37.82
C GLN A 269 -13.17 2.27 38.44
N ALA A 270 -12.51 1.40 37.68
CA ALA A 270 -11.34 0.67 38.15
C ALA A 270 -10.21 1.63 38.57
N LYS A 271 -9.99 2.70 37.80
CA LYS A 271 -8.98 3.73 38.07
C LYS A 271 -9.25 4.53 39.35
N GLN A 272 -10.50 4.65 39.77
CA GLN A 272 -10.85 5.26 41.06
C GLN A 272 -10.49 4.36 42.24
N SER A 273 -10.57 3.04 42.07
CA SER A 273 -10.21 2.05 43.10
C SER A 273 -8.71 1.68 43.11
N ASP A 274 -8.06 1.72 41.95
CA ASP A 274 -6.65 1.43 41.76
C ASP A 274 -6.06 2.41 40.73
N SER A 275 -5.20 3.32 41.18
CA SER A 275 -4.57 4.31 40.31
C SER A 275 -3.69 3.70 39.23
N ASN A 276 -3.28 2.44 39.38
CA ASN A 276 -2.44 1.70 38.43
C ASN A 276 -3.25 0.84 37.45
N ALA A 277 -4.59 0.93 37.45
CA ALA A 277 -5.42 0.19 36.52
C ALA A 277 -5.01 0.47 35.06
N ASP A 278 -4.49 -0.56 34.39
CA ASP A 278 -3.99 -0.47 33.02
C ASP A 278 -5.17 -0.35 32.05
N PRO A 279 -5.28 0.72 31.24
CA PRO A 279 -6.31 0.82 30.23
C PRO A 279 -6.31 -0.37 29.25
N ASN A 280 -5.17 -1.00 28.99
CA ASN A 280 -5.10 -2.15 28.07
C ASN A 280 -5.94 -3.34 28.55
N ASP A 281 -6.19 -3.48 29.84
CA ASP A 281 -7.02 -4.57 30.40
C ASP A 281 -8.49 -4.49 29.97
N PHE A 282 -8.93 -3.32 29.51
CA PHE A 282 -10.29 -3.03 29.07
C PHE A 282 -10.40 -2.93 27.53
N SER A 283 -9.32 -3.18 26.80
CA SER A 283 -9.33 -3.11 25.34
C SER A 283 -10.19 -4.20 24.71
N PHE A 284 -11.09 -3.83 23.80
CA PHE A 284 -11.89 -4.85 23.07
C PHE A 284 -11.05 -5.59 22.01
N ILE A 285 -9.88 -5.07 21.62
CA ILE A 285 -8.95 -5.73 20.71
C ILE A 285 -8.37 -7.02 21.33
N ARG A 286 -8.31 -7.15 22.66
CA ARG A 286 -7.79 -8.35 23.34
C ARG A 286 -8.69 -9.58 23.17
N LYS A 287 -9.98 -9.40 22.92
CA LYS A 287 -10.93 -10.50 22.76
C LYS A 287 -11.04 -10.79 21.28
N THR A 288 -10.55 -11.94 20.85
CA THR A 288 -10.92 -12.49 19.55
C THR A 288 -12.45 -12.52 19.47
N ASP A 289 -13.00 -11.79 18.52
CA ASP A 289 -14.42 -11.81 18.27
C ASP A 289 -14.79 -13.23 17.78
N ALA A 290 -15.91 -13.77 18.26
CA ALA A 290 -16.39 -15.11 17.90
C ALA A 290 -16.66 -15.29 16.40
N ARG A 291 -16.65 -14.20 15.61
CA ARG A 291 -16.74 -14.18 14.14
C ARG A 291 -15.39 -14.31 13.43
N GLY A 292 -14.28 -14.53 14.15
CA GLY A 292 -13.01 -14.98 13.56
C GLY A 292 -12.06 -13.87 13.09
N SER A 293 -12.19 -12.64 13.57
CA SER A 293 -11.23 -11.55 13.30
C SER A 293 -10.07 -11.61 14.30
N PRO A 294 -8.81 -11.83 13.86
CA PRO A 294 -7.66 -11.39 14.64
C PRO A 294 -7.67 -9.87 14.59
N VAL A 295 -8.04 -9.26 15.71
CA VAL A 295 -8.23 -7.80 15.85
C VAL A 295 -6.89 -7.03 15.81
N ALA A 296 -5.81 -7.65 15.34
CA ALA A 296 -4.62 -6.90 14.95
C ALA A 296 -4.90 -6.08 13.69
N ASP A 297 -5.62 -6.62 12.67
CA ASP A 297 -5.62 -5.92 11.38
C ASP A 297 -6.78 -6.22 10.41
N THR A 298 -7.77 -7.04 10.76
CA THR A 298 -8.75 -7.46 9.72
C THR A 298 -10.10 -7.85 10.30
N MET A 299 -11.15 -7.06 10.06
CA MET A 299 -12.51 -7.60 10.06
C MET A 299 -12.73 -8.36 8.74
N TYR A 300 -12.85 -9.69 8.82
CA TYR A 300 -13.44 -10.46 7.73
C TYR A 300 -14.96 -10.46 7.93
N CYS A 301 -15.72 -10.25 6.84
CA CYS A 301 -17.17 -10.48 6.81
C CYS A 301 -17.46 -11.94 6.45
#